data_AF-A0A2M6T1G0-F1
#
_entry.id   AF-A0A2M6T1G0-F1
#
_cell.length_a   1.000
_cell.length_b   1.000
_cell.length_c   1.000
_cell.angle_alpha   90.00
_cell.angle_beta   90.00
_cell.angle_gamma   90.00
#
_symmetry.space_group_name_H-M   'P 1'
#
loop_
_entity.id
_entity.type
_entity.pdbx_description
1 polymer ?
#
loop_
_entity_poly.entity_id
_entity_poly.type
_entity_poly.pdbx_seq_one_letter_code
_entity_poly.pdbx_strand_id
1 'polypeptide(L)'
;PANDDLRALEEMIIRRLRHPEWPLADLILIDGGKPQIDYVSKVLDRLKANIPIAGISKFSNDKLVFPPKMKKTTKNLLITMKPTLLKVRNEAHRFALKSSRYRRRIGKRLEYDNNG
;
A
#
# COMPACT_ATOMS: atom_id res chain seq x y z
N PRO A 1 0.74 -1.82 16.93
CA PRO A 1 -0.40 -2.76 16.94
C PRO A 1 -0.90 -2.94 15.50
N ALA A 2 -1.12 -4.17 15.02
CA ALA A 2 -1.49 -4.41 13.61
C ALA A 2 -2.80 -3.73 13.18
N ASN A 3 -3.70 -3.46 14.12
CA ASN A 3 -4.95 -2.73 13.86
C ASN A 3 -4.73 -1.26 13.50
N ASP A 4 -3.69 -0.62 14.04
CA ASP A 4 -3.39 0.78 13.73
C ASP A 4 -2.89 0.93 12.28
N ASP A 5 -2.11 -0.03 11.81
CA ASP A 5 -1.61 -0.06 10.42
C ASP A 5 -2.75 -0.23 9.42
N LEU A 6 -3.75 -1.07 9.72
CA LEU A 6 -4.93 -1.25 8.87
C LEU A 6 -5.79 0.02 8.80
N ARG A 7 -6.03 0.67 9.94
CA ARG A 7 -6.75 1.95 10.00
C ARG A 7 -6.01 3.06 9.25
N ALA A 8 -4.69 3.11 9.36
CA ALA A 8 -3.88 4.06 8.61
C ALA A 8 -3.99 3.84 7.09
N LEU A 9 -4.02 2.58 6.63
CA LEU A 9 -4.26 2.26 5.21
C LEU A 9 -5.64 2.71 4.74
N GLU A 10 -6.69 2.49 5.54
CA GLU A 10 -8.04 2.96 5.23
C GLU A 10 -8.11 4.48 5.11
N GLU A 11 -7.55 5.20 6.08
CA GLU A 11 -7.54 6.67 6.06
C GLU A 11 -6.80 7.19 4.82
N MET A 12 -5.68 6.59 4.46
CA MET A 12 -4.93 6.92 3.24
C MET A 12 -5.79 6.74 1.98
N ILE A 13 -6.49 5.61 1.86
CA ILE A 13 -7.35 5.31 0.71
C ILE A 13 -8.52 6.29 0.65
N ILE A 14 -9.18 6.56 1.78
CA ILE A 14 -10.29 7.51 1.86
C ILE A 14 -9.82 8.90 1.42
N ARG A 15 -8.68 9.37 1.92
CA ARG A 15 -8.10 10.66 1.49
C ARG A 15 -7.83 10.65 0.00
N ARG A 16 -7.14 9.63 -0.53
CA ARG A 16 -6.80 9.52 -1.96
C ARG A 16 -8.02 9.59 -2.88
N LEU A 17 -9.13 8.97 -2.48
CA LEU A 17 -10.37 8.91 -3.27
C LEU A 17 -11.26 10.15 -3.09
N ARG A 18 -11.01 10.99 -2.07
CA ARG A 18 -11.68 12.29 -1.89
C ARG A 18 -11.12 13.40 -2.79
N HIS A 19 -10.02 13.15 -3.50
CA HIS A 19 -9.41 14.06 -4.47
C HIS A 19 -9.84 13.70 -5.90
N PRO A 20 -10.97 14.22 -6.40
CA PRO A 20 -11.49 13.90 -7.74
C PRO A 20 -10.60 14.42 -8.87
N GLU A 21 -9.77 15.44 -8.60
CA GLU A 21 -8.79 15.99 -9.52
C GLU A 21 -7.63 15.03 -9.82
N TRP A 22 -7.46 14.00 -8.99
CA TRP A 22 -6.45 12.97 -9.21
C TRP A 22 -7.05 11.80 -9.98
N PRO A 23 -6.41 11.35 -11.08
CA PRO A 23 -6.92 10.23 -11.85
C PRO A 23 -7.05 8.98 -10.97
N LEU A 24 -8.10 8.20 -11.22
CA LEU A 24 -8.26 6.91 -10.57
C LEU A 24 -7.15 5.98 -11.02
N ALA A 25 -6.66 5.16 -10.10
CA ALA A 25 -5.64 4.18 -10.41
C ALA A 25 -6.26 2.99 -11.15
N ASP A 26 -5.57 2.48 -12.17
CA ASP A 26 -5.93 1.23 -12.82
C ASP A 26 -5.64 -0.01 -11.95
N LEU A 27 -4.79 0.15 -10.94
CA LEU A 27 -4.40 -0.87 -9.97
C LEU A 27 -3.89 -0.22 -8.68
N ILE A 28 -4.29 -0.74 -7.53
CA ILE A 28 -3.66 -0.45 -6.24
C ILE A 28 -2.78 -1.64 -5.84
N LEU A 29 -1.49 -1.39 -5.64
CA LEU A 29 -0.53 -2.38 -5.16
C LEU A 29 -0.18 -2.11 -3.69
N ILE A 30 -0.35 -3.10 -2.82
CA ILE A 30 -0.09 -2.99 -1.38
C ILE A 30 1.19 -3.77 -1.03
N ASP A 31 2.12 -3.14 -0.31
CA ASP A 31 3.26 -3.83 0.32
C ASP A 31 2.78 -4.56 1.58
N GLY A 32 2.00 -5.62 1.38
CA GLY A 32 1.27 -6.31 2.43
C GLY A 32 0.71 -7.64 1.98
N GLY A 33 0.37 -8.48 2.96
CA GLY A 33 -0.16 -9.82 2.76
C GLY A 33 -1.70 -9.86 2.79
N LYS A 34 -2.22 -11.05 3.04
CA LYS A 34 -3.67 -11.32 3.03
C LYS A 34 -4.48 -10.44 3.99
N PRO A 35 -4.06 -10.18 5.25
CA PRO A 35 -4.82 -9.32 6.15
C PRO A 35 -5.05 -7.91 5.59
N GLN A 36 -4.01 -7.29 5.02
CA GLN A 36 -4.10 -5.96 4.41
C GLN A 36 -4.99 -5.97 3.17
N ILE A 37 -4.86 -6.98 2.30
CA ILE A 37 -5.66 -7.10 1.07
C ILE A 37 -7.13 -7.31 1.39
N ASP A 38 -7.46 -8.21 2.31
CA ASP A 38 -8.84 -8.46 2.70
C ASP A 38 -9.48 -7.22 3.35
N TYR A 39 -8.72 -6.48 4.17
CA TYR A 39 -9.18 -5.26 4.81
C TYR A 39 -9.46 -4.15 3.77
N VAL A 40 -8.47 -3.86 2.91
CA VAL A 40 -8.59 -2.82 1.89
C VAL A 40 -9.66 -3.15 0.85
N SER A 41 -9.83 -4.43 0.49
CA SER A 41 -10.94 -4.85 -0.38
C SER A 41 -12.29 -4.42 0.19
N LYS A 42 -12.53 -4.64 1.49
CA LYS A 42 -13.78 -4.24 2.15
C LYS A 42 -13.96 -2.72 2.20
N VAL A 43 -12.87 -1.97 2.38
CA VAL A 43 -12.90 -0.50 2.36
C VAL A 43 -13.32 0.00 0.98
N LEU A 44 -12.72 -0.52 -0.10
CA LEU A 44 -13.07 -0.13 -1.47
C LEU A 44 -14.51 -0.53 -1.83
N ASP A 45 -14.96 -1.71 -1.42
CA ASP A 45 -16.34 -2.15 -1.59
C ASP A 45 -17.33 -1.18 -0.93
N ARG A 46 -17.06 -0.76 0.32
CA ARG A 46 -17.89 0.22 1.04
C ARG A 46 -17.88 1.60 0.39
N LEU A 47 -16.76 2.00 -0.20
CA LEU A 47 -16.63 3.24 -0.96
C LEU A 47 -17.18 3.14 -2.39
N LYS A 48 -17.65 1.96 -2.81
CA LYS A 48 -18.11 1.66 -4.18
C LYS A 48 -17.04 1.97 -5.25
N ALA A 49 -15.77 1.87 -4.87
CA ALA A 49 -14.64 2.14 -5.75
C ALA A 49 -14.20 0.83 -6.45
N ASN A 50 -14.49 0.71 -7.74
CA ASN A 50 -14.18 -0.49 -8.52
C ASN A 50 -12.75 -0.44 -9.08
N ILE A 51 -11.76 -0.51 -8.19
CA ILE A 51 -10.33 -0.50 -8.52
C ILE A 51 -9.74 -1.87 -8.16
N PRO A 52 -9.05 -2.58 -9.08
CA PRO A 52 -8.43 -3.85 -8.73
C PRO A 52 -7.28 -3.62 -7.74
N ILE A 53 -7.14 -4.55 -6.80
CA ILE A 53 -6.08 -4.49 -5.79
C ILE A 53 -5.27 -5.78 -5.77
N ALA A 54 -3.97 -5.65 -5.53
CA ALA A 54 -3.09 -6.78 -5.31
C ALA A 54 -2.05 -6.45 -4.23
N GLY A 55 -1.56 -7.47 -3.56
CA GLY A 55 -0.53 -7.36 -2.53
C GLY A 55 0.72 -8.13 -2.92
N ILE A 56 1.87 -7.74 -2.38
CA ILE A 56 3.09 -8.55 -2.43
C ILE A 56 3.56 -8.79 -1.01
N SER A 57 3.49 -10.05 -0.56
CA SER A 57 3.89 -10.43 0.79
C SER A 57 5.38 -10.74 0.87
N LYS A 58 6.14 -9.90 1.60
CA LYS A 58 7.55 -10.16 1.91
C LYS A 58 7.74 -11.45 2.72
N PHE A 59 6.83 -11.73 3.66
CA PHE A 59 6.86 -12.94 4.49
C PHE A 59 6.55 -14.23 3.72
N SER A 60 6.10 -14.11 2.47
CA SER A 60 5.72 -15.25 1.64
C SER A 60 6.57 -15.34 0.37
N ASN A 61 7.85 -14.97 0.44
CA ASN A 61 8.78 -14.95 -0.68
C ASN A 61 8.23 -14.17 -1.89
N ASP A 62 7.80 -12.94 -1.64
CA ASP A 62 7.30 -12.01 -2.66
C ASP A 62 6.15 -12.58 -3.51
N LYS A 63 5.29 -13.40 -2.90
CA LYS A 63 4.08 -13.92 -3.55
C LYS A 63 3.06 -12.81 -3.72
N LEU A 64 2.41 -12.81 -4.89
CA LEU A 64 1.25 -11.99 -5.15
C LEU A 64 0.06 -12.50 -4.32
N VAL A 65 -0.65 -11.57 -3.72
CA VAL A 65 -1.85 -11.81 -2.91
C VAL A 65 -3.01 -11.07 -3.56
N PHE A 66 -4.15 -11.72 -3.67
CA PHE A 66 -5.32 -11.18 -4.38
C PHE A 66 -6.55 -11.25 -3.49
N PRO A 67 -7.51 -10.33 -3.65
CA PRO A 67 -8.79 -10.42 -2.97
C PRO A 67 -9.61 -11.61 -3.52
N PRO A 68 -10.58 -12.14 -2.74
CA PRO A 68 -11.32 -13.36 -3.11
C PRO A 68 -12.06 -13.27 -4.45
N LYS A 69 -12.55 -12.07 -4.83
CA LYS A 69 -13.43 -11.86 -5.98
C LYS A 69 -12.74 -11.23 -7.20
N MET A 70 -11.41 -11.31 -7.30
CA MET A 70 -10.70 -10.78 -8.48
C MET A 70 -11.00 -11.61 -9.73
N LYS A 71 -11.28 -10.94 -10.86
CA LYS A 71 -11.46 -11.58 -12.17
C LYS A 71 -10.22 -12.38 -12.57
N LYS A 72 -10.42 -13.59 -13.11
CA LYS A 72 -9.33 -14.50 -13.51
C LYS A 72 -8.40 -13.88 -14.54
N THR A 73 -8.93 -13.12 -15.50
CA THR A 73 -8.15 -12.41 -16.52
C THR A 73 -7.19 -11.38 -15.90
N THR A 74 -7.70 -10.52 -15.01
CA THR A 74 -6.89 -9.56 -14.25
C THR A 74 -5.83 -10.27 -13.41
N LYS A 75 -6.20 -11.33 -12.70
CA LYS A 75 -5.26 -12.11 -11.88
C LYS A 75 -4.12 -12.68 -12.73
N ASN A 76 -4.43 -13.27 -13.89
CA ASN A 76 -3.43 -13.83 -14.80
C ASN A 76 -2.49 -12.74 -15.34
N LEU A 77 -3.03 -11.58 -15.73
CA LEU A 77 -2.23 -10.43 -16.17
C LEU A 77 -1.23 -9.99 -15.09
N LEU A 78 -1.69 -9.83 -13.85
CA LEU A 78 -0.84 -9.43 -12.73
C LEU A 78 0.24 -10.46 -12.41
N ILE A 79 -0.04 -11.76 -12.56
CA ILE A 79 0.95 -12.83 -12.41
C ILE A 79 2.05 -12.69 -13.46
N THR A 80 1.69 -12.48 -14.73
CA THR A 80 2.67 -12.26 -15.80
C THR A 80 3.50 -10.99 -15.56
N MET A 81 2.87 -9.94 -15.03
CA MET A 81 3.53 -8.67 -14.71
C MET A 81 4.29 -8.66 -13.37
N LYS A 82 4.39 -9.79 -12.66
CA LYS A 82 5.03 -9.88 -11.33
C LYS A 82 6.39 -9.19 -11.25
N PRO A 83 7.34 -9.35 -12.21
CA PRO A 83 8.64 -8.68 -12.14
C PRO A 83 8.53 -7.15 -12.11
N THR A 84 7.59 -6.58 -12.88
CA THR A 84 7.33 -5.13 -12.90
C THR A 84 6.70 -4.67 -11.59
N LEU A 85 5.71 -5.41 -11.07
CA LEU A 85 5.07 -5.09 -9.79
C LEU A 85 6.06 -5.12 -8.63
N LEU A 86 7.05 -6.03 -8.65
CA LEU A 86 8.11 -6.06 -7.66
C LEU A 86 8.98 -4.80 -7.71
N LYS A 87 9.33 -4.29 -8.89
CA LYS A 87 10.06 -3.02 -9.03
C LYS A 87 9.27 -1.85 -8.44
N VAL A 88 7.96 -1.76 -8.74
CA VAL A 88 7.07 -0.73 -8.20
C VAL A 88 7.02 -0.80 -6.66
N ARG A 89 6.83 -1.99 -6.10
CA ARG A 89 6.84 -2.18 -4.63
C ARG A 89 8.18 -1.78 -4.03
N ASN A 90 9.29 -2.19 -4.64
CA ASN A 90 10.63 -1.87 -4.14
C ASN A 90 10.86 -0.36 -4.13
N GLU A 91 10.37 0.36 -5.14
CA GLU A 91 10.45 1.81 -5.21
C GLU A 91 9.60 2.49 -4.12
N ALA A 92 8.36 2.02 -3.91
CA ALA A 92 7.52 2.51 -2.82
C ALA A 92 8.17 2.26 -1.45
N HIS A 93 8.77 1.09 -1.25
CA HIS A 93 9.50 0.77 -0.02
C HIS A 93 10.73 1.66 0.16
N ARG A 94 11.52 1.89 -0.89
CA ARG A 94 12.68 2.81 -0.89
C ARG A 94 12.25 4.22 -0.49
N PHE A 95 11.16 4.72 -1.08
CA PHE A 95 10.60 6.03 -0.75
C PHE A 95 10.17 6.12 0.72
N ALA A 96 9.45 5.10 1.22
CA ALA A 96 9.03 5.03 2.62
C ALA A 96 10.23 5.05 3.58
N LEU A 97 11.27 4.26 3.32
CA LEU A 97 12.50 4.21 4.12
C LEU A 97 13.24 5.56 4.13
N LYS A 98 13.35 6.23 2.96
CA LYS A 98 13.94 7.57 2.86
C LYS A 98 13.19 8.57 3.75
N SER A 99 11.86 8.54 3.71
CA SER A 99 11.02 9.45 4.51
C SER A 99 11.15 9.19 6.03
N SER A 100 11.23 7.91 6.43
CA SER A 100 11.41 7.52 7.84
C SER A 100 12.78 7.95 8.38
N ARG A 101 13.84 7.81 7.58
CA ARG A 101 15.19 8.27 7.96
C ARG A 101 15.23 9.78 8.11
N TYR A 102 14.59 10.52 7.21
CA TYR A 102 14.49 11.97 7.29
C TYR A 102 13.80 12.42 8.59
N ARG A 103 12.62 11.86 8.90
CA ARG A 103 11.87 12.19 10.13
C ARG A 103 12.67 11.88 11.41
N ARG A 104 13.37 10.75 11.46
CA ARG A 104 14.24 10.41 12.60
C ARG A 104 15.41 11.38 12.76
N ARG A 105 16.00 11.86 11.66
CA ARG A 105 17.10 12.84 11.70
C ARG A 105 16.64 14.21 12.20
N ILE A 106 15.45 14.65 11.78
CA ILE A 106 14.85 15.91 12.27
C ILE A 106 14.44 15.79 13.74
N GLY A 107 13.81 14.68 14.15
CA GLY A 107 13.45 14.45 15.55
C GLY A 107 14.67 14.52 16.48
N LYS A 108 15.77 13.85 16.12
CA LYS A 108 17.02 13.96 16.86
C LYS A 108 17.57 15.39 16.89
N ARG A 109 17.55 16.11 15.78
CA ARG A 109 18.05 17.50 15.72
C ARG A 109 17.23 18.44 16.61
N LEU A 110 15.91 18.30 16.63
CA LEU A 110 15.04 19.05 17.53
C LEU A 110 15.26 18.68 19.00
N GLU A 111 15.59 17.43 19.33
CA GLU A 111 15.98 17.04 20.70
C GLU A 111 17.34 17.62 21.12
N TYR A 112 18.30 17.75 20.19
CA TYR A 112 19.58 18.44 20.44
C TYR A 112 19.38 19.95 20.63
N ASP A 113 18.59 20.60 19.78
CA ASP A 113 18.36 22.05 19.81
C ASP A 113 17.52 22.50 21.03
N ASN A 114 16.79 21.60 21.69
CA ASN A 114 16.02 21.89 22.92
C ASN A 114 16.79 21.55 24.23
N ASN A 115 17.92 20.84 24.14
CA ASN A 115 18.71 20.40 25.31
C ASN A 115 20.14 20.99 25.34
N GLY A 116 20.46 21.93 24.45
CA GLY A 116 21.72 22.68 24.42
C GLY A 116 21.46 24.18 24.52
#